data_AF-A0A974BUK0-F1
#
_entry.id   AF-A0A974BUK0-F1
#
_cell.length_a   1.000
_cell.length_b   1.000
_cell.length_c   1.000
_cell.angle_alpha   90.00
_cell.angle_beta   90.00
_cell.angle_gamma   90.00
#
_symmetry.space_group_name_H-M   'P 1'
#
loop_
_entity.id
_entity.type
_entity.pdbx_description
1 polymer ?
#
loop_
_entity_poly.entity_id
_entity_poly.type
_entity_poly.pdbx_seq_one_letter_code
_entity_poly.pdbx_strand_id
1 'polypeptide(L)'
;KPVLDLLIFLCGQYHLNPSSHTIDLISSEGSQIKFKPNTPIGMLEVDRVVLKSKIPDDKNKKPFPAAPEQTVRVVINYRKTQKTVMRVSPQIPLHEFFLSICNKCEFDPVHTVLLKDHKSQRPLDLTKSLNDLGIRELYAVDRSK
;
A
#
# COMPACT_ATOMS: atom_id res chain seq x y z
N LYS A 1 11.86 -42.14 6.69
CA LYS A 1 11.17 -40.92 7.17
C LYS A 1 11.19 -39.86 6.06
N PRO A 2 10.08 -39.19 5.77
CA PRO A 2 10.05 -38.12 4.77
C PRO A 2 10.79 -36.88 5.27
N VAL A 3 11.29 -36.06 4.34
CA VAL A 3 12.06 -34.84 4.69
C VAL A 3 11.22 -33.87 5.55
N LEU A 4 9.90 -33.82 5.35
CA LEU A 4 9.01 -32.99 6.15
C LEU A 4 8.94 -33.44 7.62
N ASP A 5 8.96 -34.75 7.88
CA ASP A 5 8.97 -35.30 9.24
C ASP A 5 10.27 -34.96 9.97
N LEU A 6 11.39 -34.91 9.24
CA LEU A 6 12.68 -34.44 9.76
C LEU A 6 12.63 -32.95 10.14
N LEU A 7 12.01 -32.09 9.31
CA LEU A 7 11.80 -30.68 9.65
C LEU A 7 10.98 -30.55 10.93
N ILE A 8 9.84 -31.24 11.03
CA ILE A 8 8.96 -31.19 12.21
C ILE A 8 9.71 -31.68 13.45
N PHE A 9 10.46 -32.78 13.34
CA PHE A 9 11.26 -33.33 14.43
C PHE A 9 12.30 -32.32 14.93
N LEU A 10 13.08 -31.71 14.04
CA LEU A 10 14.08 -30.70 14.39
C LEU A 10 13.42 -29.45 14.99
N CYS A 11 12.32 -28.98 14.40
CA CYS A 11 11.55 -27.87 14.93
C CYS A 11 11.04 -28.15 16.36
N GLY A 12 10.58 -29.38 16.63
CA GLY A 12 10.19 -29.81 17.96
C GLY A 12 11.33 -29.81 18.97
N GLN A 13 12.54 -30.23 18.57
CA GLN A 13 13.73 -30.26 19.44
C GLN A 13 14.22 -28.86 19.81
N TYR A 14 14.18 -27.92 18.87
CA TYR A 14 14.69 -26.56 19.06
C TYR A 14 13.61 -25.52 19.41
N HIS A 15 12.37 -25.95 19.71
CA HIS A 15 11.21 -25.08 19.92
C HIS A 15 10.97 -24.07 18.78
N LEU A 16 11.30 -24.46 17.54
CA LEU A 16 11.15 -23.62 16.36
C LEU A 16 9.80 -23.92 15.69
N ASN A 17 9.20 -22.90 15.08
CA ASN A 17 7.92 -23.08 14.40
C ASN A 17 8.15 -23.60 12.95
N PRO A 18 7.65 -24.80 12.59
CA PRO A 18 7.85 -25.39 11.27
C PRO A 18 7.24 -24.59 10.11
N SER A 19 6.28 -23.70 10.38
CA SER A 19 5.74 -22.78 9.37
C SER A 19 6.69 -21.61 9.04
N SER A 20 7.61 -21.30 9.94
CA SER A 20 8.57 -20.19 9.83
C SER A 20 9.99 -20.65 9.50
N HIS A 21 10.21 -21.95 9.36
CA HIS A 21 11.53 -22.54 9.09
C HIS A 21 11.46 -23.47 7.89
N THR A 22 12.56 -23.54 7.15
CA THR A 22 12.73 -24.45 6.01
C THR A 22 14.01 -25.24 6.19
N ILE A 23 14.04 -26.44 5.62
CA ILE A 23 15.21 -27.31 5.66
C ILE A 23 15.79 -27.42 4.26
N ASP A 24 17.09 -27.17 4.14
CA ASP A 24 17.85 -27.38 2.92
C ASP A 24 18.72 -28.62 3.07
N LEU A 25 18.72 -29.45 2.03
CA LEU A 25 19.55 -30.64 1.95
C LEU A 25 20.71 -30.35 1.00
N ILE A 26 21.93 -30.61 1.44
CA ILE A 26 23.16 -30.36 0.68
C ILE A 26 23.81 -31.71 0.38
N SER A 27 24.17 -31.98 -0.88
CA SER A 27 24.88 -33.21 -1.25
C SER A 27 26.36 -33.11 -0.89
N SER A 28 27.08 -34.24 -0.99
CA SER A 28 28.53 -34.30 -0.81
C SER A 28 29.31 -33.38 -1.76
N GLU A 29 28.69 -32.98 -2.88
CA GLU A 29 29.26 -32.01 -3.84
C GLU A 29 28.96 -30.54 -3.46
N GLY A 30 28.34 -30.29 -2.31
CA GLY A 30 28.00 -28.95 -1.83
C GLY A 30 26.77 -28.33 -2.51
N SER A 31 26.07 -29.06 -3.37
CA SER A 31 24.90 -28.58 -4.10
C SER A 31 23.59 -28.80 -3.32
N GLN A 32 22.66 -27.84 -3.41
CA GLN A 32 21.35 -27.95 -2.77
C GLN A 32 20.45 -28.94 -3.54
N ILE A 33 19.96 -29.96 -2.85
CA ILE A 33 19.12 -31.01 -3.40
C ILE A 33 17.67 -30.54 -3.39
N LYS A 34 17.03 -30.50 -4.56
CA LYS A 34 15.60 -30.23 -4.69
C LYS A 34 14.83 -31.49 -4.31
N PHE A 35 13.97 -31.40 -3.29
CA PHE A 35 13.16 -32.51 -2.82
C PHE A 35 11.66 -32.17 -2.85
N LYS A 36 10.82 -33.20 -2.96
CA LYS A 36 9.38 -33.09 -2.70
C LYS A 36 9.13 -33.37 -1.21
N PRO A 37 8.11 -32.78 -0.58
CA PRO A 37 7.85 -32.95 0.86
C PRO A 37 7.67 -34.42 1.29
N ASN A 38 7.17 -35.26 0.37
CA ASN A 38 6.93 -36.69 0.61
C ASN A 38 8.14 -37.58 0.25
N THR A 39 9.26 -37.00 -0.20
CA THR A 39 10.45 -37.77 -0.54
C THR A 39 11.10 -38.30 0.75
N PRO A 40 11.42 -39.60 0.85
CA PRO A 40 12.18 -40.13 1.98
C PRO A 40 13.63 -39.64 1.93
N ILE A 41 14.16 -39.20 3.08
CA ILE A 41 15.53 -38.68 3.18
C ILE A 41 16.59 -39.68 2.71
N GLY A 42 16.37 -40.98 2.94
CA GLY A 42 17.31 -42.04 2.54
C GLY A 42 17.38 -42.32 1.03
N MET A 43 16.54 -41.68 0.21
CA MET A 43 16.66 -41.70 -1.25
C MET A 43 17.45 -40.50 -1.79
N LEU A 44 17.82 -39.56 -0.93
CA LEU A 44 18.58 -38.38 -1.29
C LEU A 44 20.00 -38.56 -0.78
N GLU A 45 21.01 -38.29 -1.63
CA GLU A 45 22.43 -38.32 -1.27
C GLU A 45 22.81 -37.08 -0.45
N VAL A 46 22.21 -36.95 0.74
CA VAL A 46 22.40 -35.80 1.63
C VAL A 46 23.64 -36.00 2.49
N ASP A 47 24.58 -35.06 2.41
CA ASP A 47 25.73 -34.95 3.33
C ASP A 47 25.38 -34.07 4.52
N ARG A 48 24.71 -32.94 4.28
CA ARG A 48 24.39 -31.94 5.32
C ARG A 48 22.95 -31.47 5.24
N VAL A 49 22.42 -31.18 6.42
CA VAL A 49 21.07 -30.66 6.61
C VAL A 49 21.18 -29.29 7.27
N VAL A 50 20.65 -28.26 6.62
CA VAL A 50 20.68 -26.89 7.15
C VAL A 50 19.25 -26.45 7.44
N LEU A 51 18.95 -26.23 8.71
CA LEU A 51 17.70 -25.61 9.13
C LEU A 51 17.87 -24.09 9.07
N LYS A 52 17.11 -23.44 8.19
CA LYS A 52 17.14 -21.98 8.04
C LYS A 52 15.80 -21.41 8.49
N SER A 53 15.85 -20.28 9.20
CA SER A 53 14.66 -19.47 9.34
C SER A 53 14.26 -19.02 7.94
N LYS A 54 12.98 -19.20 7.62
CA LYS A 54 12.35 -18.56 6.49
C LYS A 54 12.20 -17.09 6.89
N ILE A 55 13.33 -16.38 6.91
CA ILE A 55 13.36 -14.93 7.09
C ILE A 55 12.33 -14.43 6.08
N PRO A 56 11.30 -13.68 6.50
CA PRO A 56 10.50 -12.95 5.55
C PRO A 56 11.50 -11.99 4.92
N ASP A 57 12.02 -12.35 3.74
CA ASP A 57 12.53 -11.35 2.84
C ASP A 57 11.40 -10.32 2.72
N ASP A 58 11.67 -9.12 3.23
CA ASP A 58 10.76 -7.99 3.34
C ASP A 58 10.21 -7.54 1.96
N LYS A 59 10.53 -8.27 0.88
CA LYS A 59 10.04 -8.03 -0.49
C LYS A 59 8.89 -8.93 -0.92
N ASN A 60 8.39 -9.83 -0.06
CA ASN A 60 7.11 -10.50 -0.30
C ASN A 60 6.09 -10.15 0.78
N LYS A 61 5.88 -8.85 0.99
CA LYS A 61 4.55 -8.35 1.33
C LYS A 61 3.62 -8.91 0.25
N LYS A 62 2.93 -10.03 0.55
CA LYS A 62 1.53 -10.13 0.11
C LYS A 62 0.94 -8.75 0.34
N PRO A 63 0.25 -8.13 -0.63
CA PRO A 63 -0.54 -6.97 -0.28
C PRO A 63 -1.51 -7.47 0.79
N PHE A 64 -1.20 -7.18 2.07
CA PHE A 64 -2.23 -6.82 3.00
C PHE A 64 -3.15 -5.90 2.18
N PRO A 65 -4.46 -6.17 2.07
CA PRO A 65 -5.33 -5.19 1.44
C PRO A 65 -5.00 -3.90 2.17
N ALA A 66 -4.33 -2.99 1.45
CA ALA A 66 -3.82 -1.76 2.04
C ALA A 66 -5.04 -1.20 2.76
N ALA A 67 -4.92 -0.99 4.08
CA ALA A 67 -6.04 -0.48 4.86
C ALA A 67 -6.66 0.64 4.03
N PRO A 68 -7.96 0.57 3.71
CA PRO A 68 -8.54 1.34 2.62
C PRO A 68 -8.11 2.77 2.80
N GLU A 69 -7.36 3.29 1.81
CA GLU A 69 -6.83 4.64 1.85
C GLU A 69 -7.99 5.54 2.22
N GLN A 70 -7.92 6.21 3.38
CA GLN A 70 -9.03 7.00 3.92
C GLN A 70 -9.25 8.18 2.98
N THR A 71 -10.03 7.96 1.94
CA THR A 71 -10.38 8.96 0.95
C THR A 71 -11.73 9.54 1.33
N VAL A 72 -11.77 10.86 1.45
CA VAL A 72 -13.01 11.61 1.65
C VAL A 72 -13.52 12.07 0.30
N ARG A 73 -14.84 11.94 0.13
CA ARG A 73 -15.55 12.50 -1.01
C ARG A 73 -15.64 14.02 -0.81
N VAL A 74 -14.93 14.77 -1.64
CA VAL A 74 -15.05 16.22 -1.72
C VAL A 74 -15.89 16.61 -2.92
N VAL A 75 -16.80 17.55 -2.72
CA VAL A 75 -17.61 18.16 -3.80
C VAL A 75 -16.96 19.47 -4.19
N ILE A 76 -16.65 19.61 -5.48
CA ILE A 76 -16.14 20.84 -6.07
C ILE A 76 -17.27 21.45 -6.88
N ASN A 77 -17.76 22.61 -6.45
CA ASN A 77 -18.69 23.43 -7.21
C ASN A 77 -17.89 24.31 -8.16
N TYR A 78 -18.25 24.34 -9.44
CA TYR A 78 -17.55 25.14 -10.43
C TYR A 78 -18.56 25.59 -11.48
N ARG A 79 -18.35 26.77 -12.07
CA ARG A 79 -19.38 27.45 -12.89
C ARG A 79 -20.68 27.65 -12.07
N LYS A 80 -21.69 28.35 -12.59
CA LYS A 80 -22.88 28.71 -11.79
C LYS A 80 -23.70 27.51 -11.31
N THR A 81 -23.64 26.38 -12.01
CA THR A 81 -24.53 25.22 -11.77
C THR A 81 -23.83 23.86 -11.83
N GLN A 82 -22.52 23.80 -12.08
CA GLN A 82 -21.81 22.53 -12.23
C GLN A 82 -21.14 22.09 -10.93
N LYS A 83 -21.08 20.78 -10.73
CA LYS A 83 -20.40 20.16 -9.58
C LYS A 83 -19.68 18.92 -10.03
N THR A 84 -18.48 18.71 -9.51
CA THR A 84 -17.71 17.48 -9.72
C THR A 84 -17.33 16.91 -8.37
N VAL A 85 -17.09 15.60 -8.35
CA VAL A 85 -16.74 14.89 -7.13
C VAL A 85 -15.35 14.31 -7.28
N MET A 86 -14.55 14.49 -6.25
CA MET A 86 -13.22 13.91 -6.17
C MET A 86 -13.05 13.14 -4.87
N ARG A 87 -12.28 12.07 -4.93
CA ARG A 87 -11.85 11.31 -3.75
C ARG A 87 -10.41 11.69 -3.49
N VAL A 88 -10.15 12.26 -2.32
CA VAL A 88 -8.82 12.71 -1.91
C VAL A 88 -8.59 12.33 -0.46
N SER A 89 -7.32 12.25 -0.05
CA SER A 89 -7.00 12.13 1.37
C SER A 89 -7.43 13.40 2.11
N PRO A 90 -8.09 13.32 3.27
CA PRO A 90 -8.52 14.50 4.02
C PRO A 90 -7.36 15.19 4.77
N GLN A 91 -6.19 14.53 4.84
CA GLN A 91 -5.01 15.01 5.56
C GLN A 91 -4.01 15.75 4.67
N ILE A 92 -4.11 15.60 3.35
CA ILE A 92 -3.20 16.29 2.43
C ILE A 92 -3.67 17.74 2.21
N PRO A 93 -2.73 18.69 2.02
CA PRO A 93 -3.05 20.07 1.68
C PRO A 93 -3.85 20.20 0.38
N LEU A 94 -4.65 21.26 0.26
CA LEU A 94 -5.42 21.56 -0.96
C LEU A 94 -4.53 21.74 -2.21
N HIS A 95 -3.31 22.27 -2.08
CA HIS A 95 -2.41 22.47 -3.24
C HIS A 95 -2.04 21.17 -3.95
N GLU A 96 -1.90 20.06 -3.22
CA GLU A 96 -1.52 18.75 -3.78
C GLU A 96 -2.53 18.27 -4.83
N PHE A 97 -3.80 18.61 -4.68
CA PHE A 97 -4.86 18.23 -5.60
C PHE A 97 -5.49 19.42 -6.33
N PHE A 98 -4.93 20.62 -6.18
CA PHE A 98 -5.39 21.84 -6.86
C PHE A 98 -5.29 21.71 -8.38
N LEU A 99 -4.17 21.20 -8.89
CA LEU A 99 -3.99 20.96 -10.33
C LEU A 99 -4.99 19.93 -10.86
N SER A 100 -5.29 18.90 -10.07
CA SER A 100 -6.32 17.91 -10.42
C SER A 100 -7.71 18.53 -10.48
N ILE A 101 -8.03 19.47 -9.58
CA ILE A 101 -9.27 20.25 -9.64
C ILE A 101 -9.32 21.09 -10.91
N CYS A 102 -8.25 21.84 -11.21
CA CYS A 102 -8.18 22.69 -12.40
C CYS A 102 -8.38 21.87 -13.68
N ASN A 103 -7.67 20.74 -13.81
CA ASN A 103 -7.83 19.81 -14.93
C ASN A 103 -9.24 19.25 -15.05
N LYS A 104 -9.87 18.87 -13.93
CA LYS A 104 -11.26 18.36 -13.92
C LYS A 104 -12.31 19.43 -14.26
N CYS A 105 -12.06 20.69 -13.88
CA CYS A 105 -12.99 21.80 -14.12
C CYS A 105 -12.71 22.54 -15.43
N GLU A 106 -11.67 22.14 -16.16
CA GLU A 106 -11.15 22.82 -17.35
C GLU A 106 -10.79 24.29 -17.08
N PHE A 107 -10.18 24.55 -15.92
CA PHE A 107 -9.76 25.90 -15.53
C PHE A 107 -8.25 26.07 -15.60
N ASP A 108 -7.82 27.31 -15.82
CA ASP A 108 -6.41 27.66 -15.81
C ASP A 108 -5.90 27.79 -14.35
N PRO A 109 -4.85 27.07 -13.94
CA PRO A 109 -4.34 27.09 -12.57
C PRO A 109 -3.82 28.46 -12.13
N VAL A 110 -3.44 29.35 -13.07
CA VAL A 110 -2.99 30.72 -12.77
C VAL A 110 -4.16 31.61 -12.37
N HIS A 111 -5.33 31.37 -12.96
CA HIS A 111 -6.54 32.19 -12.75
C HIS A 111 -7.57 31.53 -11.84
N THR A 112 -7.35 30.28 -11.43
CA THR A 112 -8.28 29.55 -10.56
C THR A 112 -8.09 29.90 -9.10
N VAL A 113 -9.19 30.21 -8.42
CA VAL A 113 -9.24 30.42 -6.97
C VAL A 113 -10.22 29.43 -6.35
N LEU A 114 -9.80 28.77 -5.27
CA LEU A 114 -10.69 27.94 -4.46
C LEU A 114 -11.29 28.77 -3.32
N LEU A 115 -12.61 28.68 -3.14
CA LEU A 115 -13.37 29.42 -2.14
C LEU A 115 -14.11 28.47 -1.19
N LYS A 116 -14.27 28.88 0.07
CA LYS A 116 -15.00 28.11 1.08
C LYS A 116 -16.50 28.04 0.77
N ASP A 117 -17.07 29.18 0.37
CA ASP A 117 -18.48 29.30 0.04
C ASP A 117 -18.71 30.38 -1.01
N HIS A 118 -19.85 30.29 -1.71
CA HIS A 118 -20.20 31.24 -2.77
C HIS A 118 -20.62 32.63 -2.24
N LYS A 119 -21.19 32.74 -1.04
CA LYS A 119 -21.68 33.99 -0.46
C LYS A 119 -20.54 34.85 0.10
N SER A 120 -19.64 34.27 0.89
CA SER A 120 -18.55 35.05 1.52
C SER A 120 -17.36 35.27 0.59
N GLN A 121 -17.30 34.58 -0.56
CA GLN A 121 -16.21 34.65 -1.55
C GLN A 121 -14.81 34.50 -0.89
N ARG A 122 -14.74 33.77 0.23
CA ARG A 122 -13.53 33.68 1.05
C ARG A 122 -12.57 32.68 0.43
N PRO A 123 -11.36 33.09 0.01
CA PRO A 123 -10.36 32.18 -0.54
C PRO A 123 -9.94 31.16 0.52
N LEU A 124 -9.77 29.91 0.08
CA LEU A 124 -9.22 28.84 0.88
C LEU A 124 -7.70 28.93 0.90
N ASP A 125 -7.13 28.65 2.06
CA ASP A 125 -5.68 28.52 2.20
C ASP A 125 -5.23 27.18 1.61
N LEU A 126 -4.49 27.23 0.51
CA LEU A 126 -4.05 26.02 -0.20
C LEU A 126 -3.03 25.19 0.60
N THR A 127 -2.45 25.74 1.67
CA THR A 127 -1.52 25.03 2.56
C THR A 127 -2.24 24.13 3.55
N LYS A 128 -3.55 24.32 3.75
CA LYS A 128 -4.37 23.56 4.70
C LYS A 128 -5.04 22.36 4.04
N SER A 129 -5.32 21.34 4.85
CA SER A 129 -6.07 20.16 4.42
C SER A 129 -7.59 20.36 4.55
N LEU A 130 -8.37 19.45 3.96
CA LEU A 130 -9.83 19.44 4.12
C LEU A 130 -10.23 19.26 5.59
N ASN A 131 -9.47 18.47 6.36
CA ASN A 131 -9.68 18.29 7.80
C ASN A 131 -9.40 19.56 8.59
N ASP A 132 -8.29 20.24 8.31
CA ASP A 132 -7.94 21.50 9.01
C ASP A 132 -9.00 22.57 8.80
N LEU A 133 -9.56 22.61 7.59
CA LEU A 133 -10.60 23.57 7.21
C LEU A 133 -12.01 23.11 7.63
N GLY A 134 -12.17 21.84 8.00
CA GLY A 134 -13.45 21.22 8.35
C GLY A 134 -14.47 21.21 7.22
N ILE A 135 -14.01 21.14 5.95
CA ILE A 135 -14.86 21.24 4.77
C ILE A 135 -14.91 19.93 3.98
N ARG A 136 -16.06 19.65 3.37
CA ARG A 136 -16.27 18.54 2.41
C ARG A 136 -16.78 19.04 1.06
N GLU A 137 -16.99 20.34 0.95
CA GLU A 137 -17.43 21.04 -0.24
C GLU A 137 -16.59 22.31 -0.39
N LEU A 138 -16.18 22.63 -1.61
CA LEU A 138 -15.48 23.86 -1.96
C LEU A 138 -15.96 24.38 -3.32
N TYR A 139 -15.58 25.61 -3.65
CA TYR A 139 -15.94 26.26 -4.91
C TYR A 139 -14.68 26.60 -5.70
N ALA A 140 -14.58 26.18 -6.94
CA ALA A 140 -13.56 26.62 -7.88
C ALA A 140 -14.13 27.73 -8.76
N VAL A 141 -13.42 28.85 -8.83
CA VAL A 141 -13.79 30.00 -9.66
C VAL A 141 -12.61 30.37 -10.54
N ASP A 142 -12.88 30.49 -11.84
CA ASP A 142 -11.93 31.02 -12.81
C ASP A 142 -12.04 32.56 -12.87
N ARG A 143 -10.93 33.26 -12.65
CA ARG A 143 -10.80 34.73 -12.72
C ARG A 143 -10.10 35.19 -14.00
N SER A 144 -10.04 34.34 -15.03
CA SER A 144 -9.47 34.71 -16.33
C SER A 144 -10.35 35.67 -17.14
N LYS A 145 -11.61 35.88 -16.71
CA LYS A 145 -12.61 36.74 -17.34
C LYS A 145 -13.19 37.77 -16.38
#